data_AF-A0A118DRN1-F1
#
_entry.id   AF-A0A118DRN1-F1
#
_cell.length_a   1.000
_cell.length_b   1.000
_cell.length_c   1.000
_cell.angle_alpha   90.00
_cell.angle_beta   90.00
_cell.angle_gamma   90.00
#
_symmetry.space_group_name_H-M   'P 1'
#
loop_
_entity.id
_entity.type
_entity.pdbx_description
1 polymer ?
#
loop_
_entity_poly.entity_id
_entity_poly.type
_entity_poly.pdbx_seq_one_letter_code
_entity_poly.pdbx_strand_id
1 'polypeptide(L)'
;MAEFDVKKLRELAQALPHGDFSVWTSNSWRRIYIGDEPAITPCVQRYDNHPDLSFGEGVAAFIEAIGPQTILALCDRLEAAEKVCDAAQAVLDWTEIKHRPPKPEAIPCGEMACVRVHALVDLHAALAQRQGEGT
;
A
#
# COMPACT_ATOMS: atom_id res chain seq x y z
N MET A 1 15.30 8.69 7.57
CA MET A 1 13.93 8.22 7.87
C MET A 1 14.02 6.71 7.99
N ALA A 2 13.37 6.10 8.97
CA ALA A 2 13.38 4.63 9.06
C ALA A 2 12.75 4.07 7.78
N GLU A 3 13.44 3.14 7.13
CA GLU A 3 12.91 2.41 5.98
C GLU A 3 11.74 1.55 6.48
N PHE A 4 10.57 1.71 5.87
CA PHE A 4 9.35 1.03 6.28
C PHE A 4 9.32 -0.38 5.67
N ASP A 5 9.52 -1.41 6.49
CA ASP A 5 9.54 -2.79 6.02
C ASP A 5 8.11 -3.36 5.93
N VAL A 6 7.52 -3.23 4.73
CA VAL A 6 6.17 -3.72 4.40
C VAL A 6 6.07 -5.24 4.60
N LYS A 7 7.12 -5.99 4.25
CA LYS A 7 7.14 -7.45 4.39
C LYS A 7 7.06 -7.84 5.85
N LYS A 8 7.86 -7.18 6.70
CA LYS A 8 7.85 -7.47 8.13
C LYS A 8 6.51 -7.12 8.77
N LEU A 9 5.89 -6.02 8.37
CA LEU A 9 4.58 -5.64 8.86
C LEU A 9 3.50 -6.66 8.44
N ARG A 10 3.53 -7.12 7.18
CA ARG A 10 2.63 -8.16 6.68
C ARG A 10 2.81 -9.47 7.46
N GLU A 11 4.04 -9.92 7.66
CA GLU A 11 4.34 -11.13 8.45
C GLU A 11 3.74 -11.05 9.86
N LEU A 12 3.95 -9.92 10.54
CA LEU A 12 3.43 -9.70 11.89
C LEU A 12 1.89 -9.69 11.90
N ALA A 13 1.25 -9.05 10.92
CA ALA A 13 -0.21 -9.01 10.82
C ALA A 13 -0.81 -10.38 10.49
N GLN A 14 -0.16 -11.19 9.66
CA GLN A 14 -0.59 -12.56 9.34
C GLN A 14 -0.41 -13.54 10.50
N ALA A 15 0.54 -13.28 11.40
CA ALA A 15 0.77 -14.11 12.58
C ALA A 15 -0.29 -13.91 13.69
N LEU A 16 -1.11 -12.85 13.60
CA LEU A 16 -2.18 -12.59 14.55
C LEU A 16 -3.41 -13.47 14.26
N PRO A 17 -4.20 -13.81 15.29
CA PRO A 17 -5.50 -14.46 15.12
C PRO A 17 -6.39 -13.72 14.11
N HIS A 18 -7.27 -14.44 13.42
CA HIS A 18 -8.22 -13.82 12.49
C HIS A 18 -9.23 -12.95 13.22
N GLY A 19 -9.24 -11.66 12.92
CA GLY A 19 -10.16 -10.67 13.47
C GLY A 19 -9.51 -9.30 13.57
N ASP A 20 -10.32 -8.26 13.70
CA ASP A 20 -9.83 -6.92 14.04
C ASP A 20 -9.89 -6.68 15.55
N PHE A 21 -9.15 -5.67 15.99
CA PHE A 21 -9.17 -5.26 17.38
C PHE A 21 -10.50 -4.61 17.72
N SER A 22 -11.04 -4.97 18.89
CA SER A 22 -12.16 -4.23 19.50
C SER A 22 -11.81 -3.86 20.94
N VAL A 23 -12.13 -2.62 21.31
CA VAL A 23 -11.88 -2.12 22.65
C VAL A 23 -13.18 -2.15 23.43
N TRP A 24 -13.26 -3.04 24.40
CA TRP A 24 -14.40 -3.13 25.29
C TRP A 24 -14.17 -2.27 26.54
N THR A 25 -15.10 -1.34 26.80
CA THR A 25 -14.99 -0.33 27.87
C THR A 25 -16.14 -0.40 28.89
N SER A 26 -16.94 -1.46 28.88
CA SER A 26 -18.09 -1.60 29.78
C SER A 26 -17.68 -2.14 31.15
N ASN A 27 -18.20 -1.49 32.21
CA ASN A 27 -17.85 -1.70 33.63
C ASN A 27 -16.37 -1.40 33.92
N SER A 28 -15.93 -1.48 35.18
CA SER A 28 -14.61 -1.01 35.67
C SER A 28 -13.36 -1.65 35.01
N TRP A 29 -13.50 -2.34 33.87
CA TRP A 29 -12.47 -3.11 33.19
C TRP A 29 -12.43 -2.77 31.69
N ARG A 30 -11.31 -2.23 31.20
CA ARG A 30 -11.06 -2.09 29.78
C ARG A 30 -10.29 -3.28 29.24
N ARG A 31 -10.70 -3.79 28.07
CA ARG A 31 -10.10 -4.97 27.43
C ARG A 31 -9.92 -4.74 25.93
N ILE A 32 -8.91 -5.38 25.37
CA ILE A 32 -8.72 -5.45 23.92
C ILE A 32 -8.95 -6.90 23.50
N TYR A 33 -9.84 -7.08 22.54
CA TYR A 33 -10.15 -8.36 21.91
C TYR A 33 -9.65 -8.37 20.48
N ILE A 34 -9.44 -9.56 19.93
CA ILE A 34 -9.23 -9.82 18.51
C ILE A 34 -10.26 -10.87 18.08
N GLY A 35 -11.21 -10.47 17.24
CA GLY A 35 -12.45 -11.24 17.09
C GLY A 35 -13.13 -11.42 18.46
N ASP A 36 -13.37 -12.68 18.84
CA ASP A 36 -14.02 -13.04 20.12
C ASP A 36 -13.02 -13.37 21.25
N GLU A 37 -11.70 -13.38 20.97
CA GLU A 37 -10.68 -13.78 21.93
C GLU A 37 -9.97 -12.56 22.57
N PRO A 38 -9.57 -12.65 23.85
CA PRO A 38 -8.83 -11.57 24.50
C PRO A 38 -7.42 -11.41 23.88
N ALA A 39 -7.17 -10.28 23.23
CA ALA A 39 -5.88 -9.99 22.58
C ALA A 39 -4.80 -9.55 23.57
N ILE A 40 -5.19 -8.84 24.63
CA ILE A 40 -4.29 -8.43 25.71
C ILE A 40 -4.86 -8.92 27.03
N THR A 41 -4.11 -9.78 27.71
CA THR A 41 -4.45 -10.20 29.07
C THR A 41 -4.06 -9.08 30.04
N PRO A 42 -5.01 -8.55 30.81
CA PRO A 42 -4.76 -7.35 31.60
C PRO A 42 -3.82 -7.62 32.80
N CYS A 43 -2.97 -6.65 33.12
CA CYS A 43 -2.13 -6.67 34.33
C CYS A 43 -2.92 -6.12 35.52
N VAL A 44 -2.77 -6.75 36.68
CA VAL A 44 -3.48 -6.38 37.92
C VAL A 44 -3.00 -5.01 38.41
N GLN A 45 -3.92 -4.04 38.57
CA GLN A 45 -3.63 -2.75 39.19
C GLN A 45 -3.38 -2.90 40.69
N ARG A 46 -2.37 -2.17 41.21
CA ARG A 46 -1.90 -2.29 42.59
C ARG A 46 -2.89 -1.82 43.67
N TYR A 47 -3.85 -0.95 43.32
CA TYR A 47 -4.69 -0.24 44.28
C TYR A 47 -6.04 -0.91 44.56
N ASP A 48 -6.59 -1.62 43.58
CA ASP A 48 -7.87 -2.33 43.69
C ASP A 48 -7.75 -3.83 43.34
N ASN A 49 -6.54 -4.28 42.97
CA ASN A 49 -6.24 -5.65 42.58
C ASN A 49 -7.08 -6.12 41.37
N HIS A 50 -7.53 -5.21 40.52
CA HIS A 50 -8.28 -5.52 39.31
C HIS A 50 -7.46 -5.32 38.03
N PRO A 51 -7.65 -6.14 36.99
CA PRO A 51 -6.97 -5.94 35.72
C PRO A 51 -7.62 -4.78 34.93
N ASP A 52 -6.85 -3.75 34.55
CA ASP A 52 -7.39 -2.63 33.74
C ASP A 52 -6.37 -2.08 32.73
N LEU A 53 -6.88 -1.60 31.59
CA LEU A 53 -6.12 -0.84 30.59
C LEU A 53 -6.56 0.63 30.67
N SER A 54 -5.61 1.55 30.66
CA SER A 54 -5.90 2.99 30.59
C SER A 54 -5.45 3.53 29.24
N PHE A 55 -6.36 4.18 28.53
CA PHE A 55 -6.10 4.77 27.23
C PHE A 55 -6.13 6.30 27.33
N GLY A 56 -5.17 6.96 26.70
CA GLY A 56 -5.30 8.39 26.42
C GLY A 56 -6.42 8.66 25.43
N GLU A 57 -6.84 9.91 25.32
CA GLU A 57 -7.84 10.34 24.33
C GLU A 57 -7.41 9.90 22.91
N GLY A 58 -8.35 9.31 22.16
CA GLY A 58 -8.12 8.83 20.79
C GLY A 58 -7.38 7.49 20.65
N VAL A 59 -6.71 6.98 21.70
CA VAL A 59 -5.93 5.73 21.60
C VAL A 59 -6.81 4.51 21.31
N ALA A 60 -7.99 4.41 21.93
CA ALA A 60 -8.91 3.30 21.68
C ALA A 60 -9.36 3.26 20.21
N ALA A 61 -9.83 4.39 19.69
CA ALA A 61 -10.25 4.51 18.29
C ALA A 61 -9.09 4.24 17.32
N PHE A 62 -7.87 4.67 17.66
CA PHE A 62 -6.69 4.35 16.88
C PHE A 62 -6.44 2.84 16.81
N ILE A 63 -6.45 2.13 17.94
CA ILE A 63 -6.23 0.68 18.02
C ILE A 63 -7.25 -0.08 17.17
N GLU A 64 -8.54 0.27 17.28
CA GLU A 64 -9.61 -0.35 16.48
C GLU A 64 -9.40 -0.09 14.98
N ALA A 65 -8.94 1.11 14.61
CA ALA A 65 -8.68 1.46 13.22
C ALA A 65 -7.43 0.77 12.63
N ILE A 66 -6.45 0.38 13.45
CA ILE A 66 -5.22 -0.31 13.00
C ILE A 66 -5.28 -1.82 13.21
N GLY A 67 -6.48 -2.40 13.14
CA GLY A 67 -6.67 -3.85 13.20
C GLY A 67 -5.85 -4.62 12.15
N PRO A 68 -5.52 -5.90 12.40
CA PRO A 68 -4.67 -6.70 11.52
C PRO A 68 -5.18 -6.75 10.08
N GLN A 69 -6.49 -6.82 9.85
CA GLN A 69 -7.04 -6.83 8.49
C GLN A 69 -6.83 -5.49 7.78
N THR A 70 -6.99 -4.39 8.52
CA THR A 70 -6.72 -3.05 7.98
C THR A 70 -5.25 -2.89 7.60
N ILE A 71 -4.34 -3.39 8.44
CA ILE A 71 -2.90 -3.39 8.15
C ILE A 71 -2.57 -4.23 6.90
N LEU A 72 -3.15 -5.42 6.77
CA LEU A 72 -2.95 -6.27 5.58
C LEU A 72 -3.46 -5.57 4.30
N ALA A 73 -4.64 -4.97 4.35
CA ALA A 73 -5.19 -4.21 3.23
C ALA A 73 -4.32 -3.00 2.85
N LEU A 74 -3.69 -2.33 3.84
CA LEU A 74 -2.73 -1.26 3.59
C LEU A 74 -1.45 -1.79 2.93
N CYS A 75 -0.95 -2.95 3.37
CA CYS A 75 0.21 -3.60 2.74
C CYS A 75 -0.08 -3.96 1.28
N ASP A 76 -1.26 -4.49 0.97
CA ASP A 76 -1.68 -4.81 -0.41
C ASP A 76 -1.70 -3.56 -1.29
N ARG A 77 -2.22 -2.45 -0.78
CA ARG A 77 -2.28 -1.17 -1.51
C ARG A 77 -0.90 -0.58 -1.75
N LEU A 78 0.01 -0.70 -0.79
CA LEU A 78 1.39 -0.23 -0.92
C LEU A 78 2.14 -1.03 -1.98
N GLU A 79 2.09 -2.36 -1.92
CA GLU A 79 2.74 -3.22 -2.93
C GLU A 79 2.17 -2.99 -4.33
N ALA A 80 0.87 -2.74 -4.45
CA ALA A 80 0.26 -2.39 -5.73
C ALA A 80 0.77 -1.04 -6.26
N ALA A 81 0.90 -0.04 -5.38
CA ALA A 81 1.43 1.27 -5.75
C ALA A 81 2.90 1.20 -6.18
N GLU A 82 3.73 0.44 -5.47
CA GLU A 82 5.14 0.22 -5.82
C GLU A 82 5.27 -0.41 -7.21
N LYS A 83 4.47 -1.44 -7.51
CA LYS A 83 4.44 -2.06 -8.85
C LYS A 83 4.07 -1.07 -9.96
N VAL A 84 3.16 -0.14 -9.69
CA VAL A 84 2.79 0.92 -10.64
C VAL A 84 3.94 1.90 -10.84
N CYS A 85 4.62 2.30 -9.77
CA CYS A 85 5.79 3.16 -9.83
C CYS A 85 6.92 2.49 -10.64
N ASP A 86 7.22 1.21 -10.38
CA ASP A 86 8.23 0.45 -11.12
C ASP A 86 7.89 0.35 -12.60
N ALA A 87 6.63 0.07 -12.94
CA ALA A 87 6.16 0.02 -14.32
C ALA A 87 6.28 1.39 -15.01
N ALA A 88 5.93 2.47 -14.31
CA ALA A 88 6.06 3.83 -14.82
C ALA A 88 7.54 4.18 -15.05
N GLN A 89 8.43 3.82 -14.13
CA GLN A 89 9.86 4.03 -14.28
C GLN A 89 10.42 3.25 -15.47
N ALA A 90 10.03 1.98 -15.64
CA ALA A 90 10.45 1.18 -16.79
C ALA A 90 10.00 1.79 -18.13
N VAL A 91 8.81 2.39 -18.18
CA VAL A 91 8.33 3.14 -19.35
C VAL A 91 9.19 4.39 -19.58
N LEU A 92 9.48 5.16 -18.53
CA LEU A 92 10.34 6.35 -18.63
C LEU A 92 11.73 5.96 -19.13
N ASP A 93 12.37 4.96 -18.53
CA ASP A 93 13.69 4.47 -18.95
C ASP A 93 13.67 4.02 -20.42
N TRP A 94 12.64 3.27 -20.83
CA TRP A 94 12.48 2.86 -22.23
C TRP A 94 12.33 4.07 -23.16
N THR A 95 11.53 5.06 -22.77
CA THR A 95 11.36 6.29 -23.58
C THR A 95 12.64 7.09 -23.65
N GLU A 96 13.42 7.19 -22.58
CA GLU A 96 14.70 7.89 -22.58
C GLU A 96 15.73 7.18 -23.47
N ILE A 97 15.76 5.84 -23.45
CA ILE A 97 16.64 5.03 -24.29
C ILE A 97 16.25 5.14 -25.77
N LYS A 98 14.96 5.07 -26.11
CA LYS A 98 14.48 5.04 -27.51
C LYS A 98 14.22 6.42 -28.12
N HIS A 99 13.94 7.42 -27.31
CA HIS A 99 13.73 8.81 -27.73
C HIS A 99 14.87 9.74 -27.35
N ARG A 100 16.07 9.19 -27.05
CA ARG A 100 17.30 9.98 -27.04
C ARG A 100 17.36 10.72 -28.38
N PRO A 101 17.31 12.07 -28.40
CA PRO A 101 17.40 12.80 -29.65
C PRO A 101 18.69 12.35 -30.35
N PRO A 102 18.65 12.07 -31.67
CA PRO A 102 19.88 11.76 -32.40
C PRO A 102 20.90 12.83 -32.05
N LYS A 103 22.14 12.44 -31.72
CA LYS A 103 23.24 13.39 -31.60
C LYS A 103 23.14 14.29 -32.84
N PRO A 104 23.17 15.63 -32.70
CA PRO A 104 23.03 16.55 -33.81
C PRO A 104 24.30 16.50 -34.68
N GLU A 105 24.58 15.36 -35.29
CA GLU A 105 25.38 15.23 -36.47
C GLU A 105 24.42 15.56 -37.61
N ALA A 106 24.44 16.84 -37.98
CA ALA A 106 23.78 17.48 -39.13
C ALA A 106 22.79 16.59 -39.89
N ILE A 107 21.53 16.55 -39.45
CA ILE A 107 20.44 16.05 -40.31
C ILE A 107 20.34 17.01 -41.49
N PRO A 108 20.55 16.56 -42.75
CA PRO A 108 20.47 17.44 -43.89
C PRO A 108 19.09 18.07 -43.95
N CYS A 109 19.03 19.39 -43.99
CA CYS A 109 17.78 20.13 -44.05
C CYS A 109 17.09 19.80 -45.39
N GLY A 110 16.06 18.94 -45.36
CA GLY A 110 15.35 18.50 -46.56
C GLY A 110 14.54 17.21 -46.44
N GLU A 111 14.86 16.34 -45.47
CA GLU A 111 14.06 15.13 -45.22
C GLU A 111 13.09 15.36 -44.06
N MET A 112 11.79 15.38 -44.35
CA MET A 112 10.76 15.44 -43.32
C MET A 112 10.88 14.24 -42.38
N ALA A 113 10.96 14.50 -41.08
CA ALA A 113 10.97 13.49 -40.04
C ALA A 113 9.68 12.65 -40.05
N CYS A 114 9.73 11.51 -40.74
CA CYS A 114 8.67 10.48 -40.78
C CYS A 114 8.58 9.66 -39.47
N VAL A 115 8.90 10.25 -38.32
CA VAL A 115 9.01 9.50 -37.04
C VAL A 115 7.76 9.64 -36.15
N ARG A 116 6.77 10.45 -36.53
CA ARG A 116 5.66 10.80 -35.60
C ARG A 116 4.35 10.03 -35.73
N VAL A 117 4.17 9.18 -36.74
CA VAL A 117 2.87 8.50 -36.95
C VAL A 117 2.82 7.09 -36.36
N HIS A 118 3.89 6.30 -36.48
CA HIS A 118 3.87 4.89 -36.06
C HIS A 118 3.77 4.72 -34.52
N ALA A 119 4.50 5.53 -33.74
CA ALA A 119 4.43 5.46 -32.29
C ALA A 119 3.04 5.82 -31.72
N LEU A 120 2.30 6.71 -32.38
CA LEU A 120 0.92 7.05 -31.99
C LEU A 120 -0.07 5.93 -32.37
N VAL A 121 0.16 5.25 -33.50
CA VAL A 121 -0.65 4.09 -33.92
C VAL A 121 -0.44 2.91 -32.97
N ASP A 122 0.80 2.64 -32.56
CA ASP A 122 1.11 1.56 -31.62
C ASP A 122 0.51 1.83 -30.22
N LEU A 123 0.57 3.08 -29.76
CA LEU A 123 -0.05 3.50 -28.50
C LEU A 123 -1.59 3.35 -28.57
N HIS A 124 -2.20 3.70 -29.69
CA HIS A 124 -3.65 3.57 -29.88
C HIS A 124 -4.10 2.10 -29.90
N ALA A 125 -3.35 1.23 -30.57
CA ALA A 125 -3.62 -0.21 -30.60
C ALA A 125 -3.51 -0.86 -29.21
N ALA A 126 -2.49 -0.48 -28.43
CA ALA A 126 -2.30 -0.98 -27.06
C ALA A 126 -3.42 -0.54 -26.11
N LEU A 127 -3.95 0.68 -26.28
CA LEU A 127 -5.08 1.18 -25.49
C LEU A 127 -6.41 0.49 -25.85
N ALA A 128 -6.63 0.17 -27.13
CA ALA A 128 -7.83 -0.54 -27.58
C ALA A 128 -7.91 -1.98 -27.05
N GLN A 129 -6.77 -2.68 -26.94
CA GLN A 129 -6.72 -4.04 -26.39
C GLN A 129 -7.13 -4.08 -24.90
N ARG A 130 -6.74 -3.07 -24.11
CA ARG A 130 -7.13 -2.97 -22.69
C ARG A 130 -8.61 -2.67 -22.45
N GLN A 131 -9.31 -2.09 -23.43
CA GLN A 131 -10.75 -1.80 -23.29
C GLN A 131 -11.64 -3.01 -23.63
N GLY A 132 -11.10 -4.02 -24.33
CA GLY A 132 -11.82 -5.25 -24.67
C GLY A 132 -11.70 -6.39 -23.65
N GLU A 133 -10.75 -6.32 -22.72
CA GLU A 133 -10.54 -7.34 -21.66
C GLU A 133 -11.47 -7.15 -20.45
N GLY A 134 -12.37 -6.16 -20.49
CA GLY A 134 -13.32 -5.81 -19.44
C GLY A 134 -14.79 -6.16 -19.72
N THR A 135 -15.07 -7.10 -20.63
CA THR A 135 -16.41 -7.68 -20.85
C THR A 135 -16.41 -9.19 -20.64
#